data_AF-K1U7E8-F1
#
_entry.id   AF-K1U7E8-F1
#
_cell.length_a   1.000
_cell.length_b   1.000
_cell.length_c   1.000
_cell.angle_alpha   90.00
_cell.angle_beta   90.00
_cell.angle_gamma   90.00
#
_symmetry.space_group_name_H-M   'P 1'
#
loop_
_entity.id
_entity.type
_entity.pdbx_description
1 polymer ?
#
loop_
_entity_poly.entity_id
_entity_poly.type
_entity_poly.pdbx_seq_one_letter_code
_entity_poly.pdbx_strand_id
1 'polypeptide(L)'
;MAAILKEILDRVEMPQQTADARLLSILCDEADKSMILQLEADELIPYSVLAETGNAIKKYLGVPSVKIYPKYAPELFSPSYLYDIIQILKPSHGVINGYMDDSEISDDGDTFEFTLMHGGIDLLYSEKIDKEIEKFTKGVFSKSVTVKFSENATVGYADLDERYYEELSAQPLPDFDEIDRKAAEHASESKSSRGKKSRPEPRKR
;
A
#
# COMPACT_ATOMS: atom_id res chain seq x y z
N MET A 1 -9.58 12.32 35.70
CA MET A 1 -9.04 10.99 36.06
C MET A 1 -8.61 10.34 34.76
N ALA A 2 -7.31 10.24 34.51
CA ALA A 2 -6.80 9.42 33.41
C ALA A 2 -6.73 7.98 33.93
N ALA A 3 -7.35 7.06 33.22
CA ALA A 3 -7.38 5.64 33.59
C ALA A 3 -6.31 4.90 32.77
N ILE A 4 -5.66 3.91 33.36
CA ILE A 4 -4.70 3.08 32.63
C ILE A 4 -5.49 2.10 31.75
N LEU A 5 -5.03 1.83 30.52
CA LEU A 5 -5.77 0.99 29.59
C LEU A 5 -6.05 -0.41 30.16
N LYS A 6 -5.06 -1.00 30.83
CA LYS A 6 -5.19 -2.30 31.51
C LYS A 6 -6.21 -2.29 32.65
N GLU A 7 -6.45 -1.16 33.32
CA GLU A 7 -7.46 -1.07 34.38
C GLU A 7 -8.88 -1.07 33.81
N ILE A 8 -9.06 -0.58 32.59
CA ILE A 8 -10.36 -0.58 31.89
C ILE A 8 -10.61 -1.92 31.20
N LEU A 9 -9.54 -2.53 30.69
CA LEU A 9 -9.57 -3.76 29.90
C LEU A 9 -8.75 -4.86 30.57
N ASP A 10 -9.02 -5.12 31.85
CA ASP A 10 -8.32 -6.10 32.68
C ASP A 10 -8.40 -7.53 32.15
N ARG A 11 -9.42 -7.81 31.34
CA ARG A 11 -9.69 -9.11 30.71
C ARG A 11 -9.11 -9.27 29.31
N VAL A 12 -8.44 -8.24 28.77
CA VAL A 12 -7.83 -8.30 27.43
C VAL A 12 -6.33 -8.52 27.58
N GLU A 13 -5.85 -9.64 27.02
CA GLU A 13 -4.41 -9.86 26.87
C GLU A 13 -3.87 -8.89 25.83
N MET A 14 -2.98 -8.00 26.26
CA MET A 14 -2.34 -7.00 25.40
C MET A 14 -0.88 -6.79 25.81
N PRO A 15 -0.01 -6.34 24.89
CA PRO A 15 1.37 -6.00 25.17
C PRO A 15 1.51 -4.96 26.28
N GLN A 16 2.52 -5.15 27.13
CA GLN A 16 2.71 -4.35 28.35
C GLN A 16 2.91 -2.85 28.06
N GLN A 17 3.57 -2.52 26.95
CA GLN A 17 3.77 -1.13 26.50
C GLN A 17 2.46 -0.37 26.31
N THR A 18 1.42 -1.04 25.80
CA THR A 18 0.08 -0.44 25.67
C THR A 18 -0.77 -0.61 26.91
N ALA A 19 -0.50 -1.67 27.70
CA ALA A 19 -1.24 -1.95 28.92
C ALA A 19 -1.00 -0.86 29.98
N ASP A 20 0.25 -0.41 30.10
CA ASP A 20 0.69 0.64 31.04
C ASP A 20 0.44 2.06 30.49
N ALA A 21 0.01 2.18 29.23
CA ALA A 21 -0.32 3.46 28.62
C ALA A 21 -1.60 4.07 29.24
N ARG A 22 -1.60 5.39 29.39
CA ARG A 22 -2.73 6.15 29.93
C ARG A 22 -3.78 6.36 28.85
N LEU A 23 -5.02 5.99 29.11
CA LEU A 23 -6.12 6.31 28.22
C LEU A 23 -6.53 7.77 28.39
N LEU A 24 -6.44 8.55 27.32
CA LEU A 24 -6.87 9.94 27.25
C LEU A 24 -8.34 10.06 26.85
N SER A 25 -8.74 9.34 25.81
CA SER A 25 -10.09 9.45 25.26
C SER A 25 -10.50 8.18 24.53
N ILE A 26 -11.80 7.91 24.54
CA ILE A 26 -12.43 6.88 23.72
C ILE A 26 -13.50 7.58 22.90
N LEU A 27 -13.40 7.43 21.59
CA LEU A 27 -14.40 7.89 20.64
C LEU A 27 -15.01 6.64 20.01
N CYS A 28 -16.29 6.41 20.29
CA CYS A 28 -17.05 5.35 19.65
C CYS A 28 -17.98 5.98 18.62
N ASP A 29 -17.86 5.54 17.37
CA ASP A 29 -18.80 5.86 16.32
C ASP A 29 -19.84 4.74 16.23
N GLU A 30 -21.11 5.05 16.55
CA GLU A 30 -22.20 4.07 16.48
C GLU A 30 -22.59 3.70 15.04
N ALA A 31 -22.37 4.58 14.07
CA ALA A 31 -22.76 4.35 12.68
C ALA A 31 -21.83 3.33 12.00
N ASP A 32 -20.53 3.53 12.16
CA ASP A 32 -19.50 2.62 11.61
C ASP A 32 -19.13 1.48 12.58
N LYS A 33 -19.68 1.51 13.80
CA LYS A 33 -19.25 0.69 14.94
C LYS A 33 -17.72 0.70 15.10
N SER A 34 -17.12 1.87 14.87
CA SER A 34 -15.67 2.03 14.95
C SER A 34 -15.30 2.63 16.29
N MET A 35 -14.20 2.15 16.87
CA MET A 35 -13.70 2.64 18.15
C MET A 35 -12.31 3.24 17.95
N ILE A 36 -12.14 4.46 18.42
CA ILE A 36 -10.88 5.19 18.39
C ILE A 36 -10.44 5.40 19.84
N LEU A 37 -9.28 4.88 20.19
CA LEU A 37 -8.66 5.06 21.51
C LEU A 37 -7.47 6.01 21.39
N GLN A 38 -7.46 7.05 22.22
CA GLN A 38 -6.29 7.90 22.39
C GLN A 38 -5.53 7.46 23.63
N LEU A 39 -4.28 7.05 23.45
CA LEU A 39 -3.39 6.63 24.53
C LEU A 39 -2.26 7.65 24.70
N GLU A 40 -1.85 7.93 25.91
CA GLU A 40 -0.64 8.66 26.25
C GLU A 40 0.39 7.64 26.74
N ALA A 41 1.56 7.65 26.11
CA ALA A 41 2.66 6.78 26.46
C ALA A 41 3.95 7.60 26.56
N ASP A 42 4.82 7.18 27.48
CA ASP A 42 6.10 7.84 27.74
C ASP A 42 7.24 7.28 26.85
N GLU A 43 6.95 6.27 26.02
CA GLU A 43 7.88 5.63 25.10
C GLU A 43 7.23 5.36 23.75
N LEU A 44 8.00 5.40 22.67
CA LEU A 44 7.52 5.08 21.31
C LEU A 44 7.06 3.61 21.25
N ILE A 45 5.79 3.41 20.87
CA ILE A 45 5.21 2.08 20.74
C ILE A 45 5.14 1.75 19.24
N PRO A 46 5.82 0.69 18.77
CA PRO A 46 5.79 0.35 17.35
C PRO A 46 4.40 -0.06 16.90
N TYR A 47 4.11 0.13 15.61
CA TYR A 47 2.81 -0.18 15.01
C TYR A 47 2.37 -1.62 15.25
N SER A 48 3.28 -2.59 15.17
CA SER A 48 2.97 -4.00 15.40
C SER A 48 2.29 -4.23 16.75
N VAL A 49 2.77 -3.54 17.78
CA VAL A 49 2.22 -3.62 19.15
C VAL A 49 0.86 -2.92 19.21
N LEU A 50 0.72 -1.73 18.63
CA LEU A 50 -0.55 -1.01 18.56
C LEU A 50 -1.63 -1.81 17.80
N ALA A 51 -1.23 -2.46 16.70
CA ALA A 51 -2.11 -3.31 15.89
C ALA A 51 -2.52 -4.58 16.64
N GLU A 52 -1.61 -5.21 17.38
CA GLU A 52 -1.91 -6.35 18.23
C GLU A 52 -2.93 -5.99 19.31
N THR A 53 -2.71 -4.88 20.03
CA THR A 53 -3.65 -4.36 21.03
C THR A 53 -4.99 -4.03 20.40
N GLY A 54 -5.01 -3.33 19.26
CA GLY A 54 -6.23 -3.00 18.53
C GLY A 54 -7.01 -4.26 18.15
N ASN A 55 -6.34 -5.31 17.68
CA ASN A 55 -6.95 -6.59 17.33
C ASN A 55 -7.47 -7.34 18.56
N ALA A 56 -6.75 -7.32 19.68
CA ALA A 56 -7.19 -7.93 20.94
C ALA A 56 -8.48 -7.25 21.46
N ILE A 57 -8.51 -5.93 21.47
CA ILE A 57 -9.68 -5.12 21.86
C ILE A 57 -10.84 -5.38 20.89
N LYS A 58 -10.57 -5.40 19.59
CA LYS A 58 -11.56 -5.70 18.55
C LYS A 58 -12.23 -7.06 18.78
N LYS A 59 -11.43 -8.09 19.05
CA LYS A 59 -11.91 -9.45 19.31
C LYS A 59 -12.71 -9.54 20.61
N TYR A 60 -12.29 -8.81 21.64
CA TYR A 60 -12.96 -8.79 22.94
C TYR A 60 -14.30 -8.06 22.91
N LEU A 61 -14.35 -6.87 22.30
CA LEU A 61 -15.56 -6.04 22.21
C LEU A 61 -16.49 -6.44 21.05
N GLY A 62 -16.00 -7.24 20.09
CA GLY A 62 -16.77 -7.65 18.92
C GLY A 62 -17.09 -6.51 17.94
N VAL A 63 -16.28 -5.44 17.95
CA VAL A 63 -16.44 -4.30 17.04
C VAL A 63 -15.75 -4.57 15.69
N PRO A 64 -16.23 -4.01 14.57
CA PRO A 64 -15.60 -4.21 13.26
C PRO A 64 -14.24 -3.50 13.11
N SER A 65 -14.05 -2.36 13.78
CA SER A 65 -12.84 -1.54 13.63
C SER A 65 -12.42 -0.91 14.95
N VAL A 66 -11.15 -1.08 15.31
CA VAL A 66 -10.50 -0.41 16.44
C VAL A 66 -9.24 0.27 15.93
N LYS A 67 -9.11 1.57 16.19
CA LYS A 67 -7.91 2.34 15.89
C LYS A 67 -7.34 2.90 17.19
N ILE A 68 -6.04 2.76 17.37
CA ILE A 68 -5.34 3.29 18.52
C ILE A 68 -4.41 4.40 18.04
N TYR A 69 -4.57 5.58 18.63
CA TYR A 69 -3.74 6.75 18.37
C TYR A 69 -2.95 7.06 19.63
N PRO A 70 -1.65 6.75 19.64
CA PRO A 70 -0.81 7.14 20.75
C PRO A 70 -0.52 8.64 20.70
N LYS A 71 -0.19 9.19 21.86
CA LYS A 71 0.22 10.57 22.06
C LYS A 71 1.50 10.53 22.89
N TYR A 72 2.53 11.16 22.36
CA TYR A 72 3.87 11.18 22.92
C TYR A 72 4.30 12.62 23.21
N ALA A 73 5.29 12.76 24.09
CA ALA A 73 6.00 14.02 24.23
C ALA A 73 6.72 14.38 22.92
N PRO A 74 6.82 15.68 22.56
CA PRO A 74 7.53 16.12 21.35
C PRO A 74 9.01 15.72 21.35
N GLU A 75 9.59 15.49 22.53
CA GLU A 75 10.98 15.07 22.72
C GLU A 75 11.23 13.61 22.28
N LEU A 76 10.19 12.78 22.22
CA LEU A 76 10.26 11.39 21.77
C LEU A 76 10.13 11.26 20.25
N PHE A 77 9.93 12.36 19.52
CA PHE A 77 9.78 12.33 18.08
C PHE A 77 11.04 11.78 17.41
N SER A 78 10.87 10.72 16.63
CA SER A 78 11.93 10.10 15.84
C SER A 78 11.49 10.01 14.37
N PRO A 79 12.36 10.33 13.40
CA PRO A 79 12.08 10.17 11.97
C PRO A 79 11.66 8.75 11.60
N SER A 80 12.27 7.75 12.25
CA SER A 80 11.95 6.34 12.01
C SER A 80 10.51 5.99 12.37
N TYR A 81 9.87 6.73 13.27
CA TYR A 81 8.48 6.51 13.66
C TYR A 81 7.49 6.94 12.55
N LEU A 82 7.93 7.73 11.56
CA LEU A 82 7.10 8.04 10.40
C LEU A 82 6.74 6.78 9.61
N TYR A 83 7.62 5.76 9.59
CA TYR A 83 7.29 4.46 9.01
C TYR A 83 6.09 3.81 9.72
N ASP A 84 6.05 3.86 11.06
CA ASP A 84 4.91 3.36 11.83
C ASP A 84 3.64 4.17 11.55
N ILE A 85 3.73 5.49 11.43
CA ILE A 85 2.60 6.36 11.05
C ILE A 85 2.03 5.96 9.70
N ILE A 86 2.89 5.69 8.71
CA ILE A 86 2.48 5.22 7.39
C ILE A 86 1.75 3.89 7.51
N GLN A 87 2.26 2.95 8.30
CA GLN A 87 1.60 1.66 8.54
C GLN A 87 0.22 1.83 9.21
N ILE A 88 0.05 2.83 10.09
CA ILE A 88 -1.26 3.16 10.68
C ILE A 88 -2.22 3.74 9.63
N LEU A 89 -1.71 4.53 8.68
CA LEU A 89 -2.52 5.14 7.63
C LEU A 89 -2.86 4.18 6.47
N LYS A 90 -2.04 3.16 6.21
CA LYS A 90 -2.22 2.16 5.14
C LYS A 90 -3.63 1.56 5.06
N PRO A 91 -4.24 1.07 6.15
CA PRO A 91 -5.59 0.50 6.08
C PRO A 91 -6.67 1.52 5.73
N SER A 92 -6.40 2.81 5.95
CA SER A 92 -7.35 3.90 5.67
C SER A 92 -7.18 4.49 4.27
N HIS A 93 -5.98 4.41 3.68
CA HIS A 93 -5.65 4.99 2.38
C HIS A 93 -5.00 3.94 1.47
N GLY A 94 -5.78 3.37 0.54
CA GLY A 94 -5.31 2.34 -0.38
C GLY A 94 -4.13 2.78 -1.25
N VAL A 95 -3.95 4.09 -1.47
CA VAL A 95 -2.84 4.67 -2.23
C VAL A 95 -1.49 4.54 -1.53
N ILE A 96 -1.45 4.37 -0.21
CA ILE A 96 -0.19 4.09 0.50
C ILE A 96 0.28 2.66 0.21
N ASN A 97 -0.67 1.76 -0.03
CA ASN A 97 -0.44 0.34 -0.28
C ASN A 97 0.26 0.17 -1.64
N GLY A 98 1.54 -0.23 -1.66
CA GLY A 98 2.33 -0.45 -2.87
C GLY A 98 3.27 0.67 -3.31
N TYR A 99 3.01 1.94 -2.95
CA TYR A 99 3.88 3.07 -3.37
C TYR A 99 4.89 3.46 -2.30
N MET A 100 4.50 3.41 -1.02
CA MET A 100 5.36 3.83 0.09
C MET A 100 6.08 2.65 0.78
N ASP A 101 5.85 1.41 0.35
CA ASP A 101 6.39 0.21 1.00
C ASP A 101 7.92 0.17 1.00
N ASP A 102 8.56 0.53 -0.11
CA ASP A 102 10.02 0.57 -0.27
C ASP A 102 10.59 2.00 -0.26
N SER A 103 9.89 2.94 0.39
CA SER A 103 10.30 4.34 0.41
C SER A 103 11.42 4.61 1.43
N GLU A 104 12.39 5.42 1.04
CA GLU A 104 13.47 5.87 1.92
C GLU A 104 13.14 7.25 2.50
N ILE A 105 13.39 7.45 3.80
CA ILE A 105 13.15 8.74 4.47
C ILE A 105 14.49 9.46 4.63
N SER A 106 14.54 10.68 4.11
CA SER A 106 15.58 11.67 4.40
C SER A 106 15.08 12.64 5.47
N ASP A 107 15.87 12.82 6.53
CA ASP A 107 15.59 13.73 7.64
C ASP A 107 16.37 15.04 7.44
N ASP A 108 15.65 16.14 7.19
CA ASP A 108 16.16 17.52 7.16
C ASP A 108 15.68 18.34 8.38
N GLY A 109 15.49 17.66 9.53
CA GLY A 109 15.15 18.20 10.83
C GLY A 109 13.67 18.59 11.00
N ASP A 110 13.20 19.49 10.15
CA ASP A 110 11.81 19.94 10.11
C ASP A 110 11.07 19.46 8.85
N THR A 111 11.82 19.08 7.82
CA THR A 111 11.29 18.53 6.56
C THR A 111 11.72 17.08 6.40
N PHE A 112 10.76 16.18 6.19
CA PHE A 112 10.99 14.77 5.91
C PHE A 112 10.68 14.50 4.45
N GLU A 113 11.66 14.01 3.72
CA GLU A 113 11.51 13.68 2.31
C GLU A 113 11.47 12.17 2.12
N PHE A 114 10.35 11.68 1.58
CA PHE A 114 10.12 10.28 1.24
C PHE A 114 10.49 10.05 -0.22
N THR A 115 11.56 9.31 -0.43
CA THR A 115 12.02 8.90 -1.76
C THR A 115 11.33 7.61 -2.16
N LEU A 116 10.44 7.69 -3.16
CA LEU A 116 9.66 6.60 -3.72
C LEU A 116 10.46 5.86 -4.80
N MET A 117 10.46 4.52 -4.75
CA MET A 117 11.21 3.68 -5.70
C MET A 117 10.42 3.35 -6.99
N HIS A 118 9.09 3.45 -6.96
CA HIS A 118 8.20 3.02 -8.05
C HIS A 118 7.37 4.16 -8.65
N GLY A 119 7.75 5.41 -8.36
CA GLY A 119 7.00 6.60 -8.72
C GLY A 119 5.66 6.72 -7.97
N GLY A 120 4.77 7.59 -8.42
CA GLY A 120 3.43 7.80 -7.84
C GLY A 120 3.29 9.04 -6.96
N ILE A 121 4.25 9.96 -7.02
CA ILE A 121 4.24 11.25 -6.29
C ILE A 121 2.94 12.04 -6.50
N ASP A 122 2.46 12.13 -7.75
CA ASP A 122 1.27 12.90 -8.10
C ASP A 122 0.00 12.36 -7.43
N LEU A 123 -0.09 11.04 -7.28
CA LEU A 123 -1.25 10.39 -6.66
C LEU A 123 -1.24 10.60 -5.13
N LEU A 124 -0.07 10.53 -4.51
CA LEU A 124 0.10 10.82 -3.08
C LEU A 124 -0.25 12.28 -2.75
N TYR A 125 0.15 13.23 -3.61
CA TYR A 125 -0.24 14.64 -3.47
C TYR A 125 -1.73 14.87 -3.79
N SER A 126 -2.29 14.17 -4.78
CA SER A 126 -3.72 14.21 -5.10
C SER A 126 -4.58 13.82 -3.90
N GLU A 127 -4.22 12.72 -3.23
CA GLU A 127 -4.88 12.23 -2.01
C GLU A 127 -4.47 12.99 -0.74
N LYS A 128 -3.54 13.96 -0.85
CA LYS A 128 -3.03 14.78 0.25
C LYS A 128 -2.44 13.94 1.41
N ILE A 129 -1.75 12.87 1.06
CA ILE A 129 -1.10 11.98 2.03
C ILE A 129 -0.03 12.72 2.83
N ASP A 130 0.68 13.67 2.20
CA ASP A 130 1.58 14.62 2.87
C ASP A 130 0.90 15.28 4.07
N LYS A 131 -0.25 15.91 3.84
CA LYS A 131 -0.98 16.65 4.88
C LYS A 131 -1.56 15.73 5.95
N GLU A 132 -1.99 14.53 5.59
CA GLU A 132 -2.48 13.56 6.56
C GLU A 132 -1.34 13.05 7.46
N ILE A 133 -0.14 12.79 6.94
CA ILE A 133 1.03 12.43 7.76
C ILE A 133 1.43 13.61 8.67
N GLU A 134 1.47 14.84 8.15
CA GLU A 134 1.79 16.03 8.96
C GLU A 134 0.79 16.22 10.10
N LYS A 135 -0.50 16.07 9.80
CA LYS A 135 -1.60 16.19 10.77
C LYS A 135 -1.56 15.06 11.80
N PHE A 136 -1.26 13.83 11.37
CA PHE A 136 -1.10 12.68 12.25
C PHE A 136 0.09 12.88 13.19
N THR A 137 1.25 13.27 12.65
CA THR A 137 2.46 13.57 13.42
C THR A 137 2.21 14.67 14.44
N LYS A 138 1.50 15.74 14.04
CA LYS A 138 1.07 16.80 14.96
C LYS A 138 0.10 16.31 16.03
N GLY A 139 -0.81 15.39 15.70
CA GLY A 139 -1.72 14.80 16.67
C GLY A 139 -1.00 13.93 17.71
N VAL A 140 -0.02 13.15 17.27
CA VAL A 140 0.75 12.21 18.09
C VAL A 140 1.81 12.92 18.93
N PHE A 141 2.65 13.76 18.31
CA PHE A 141 3.83 14.37 18.96
C PHE A 141 3.63 15.83 19.33
N SER A 142 2.50 16.45 18.97
CA SER A 142 2.30 17.91 19.09
C SER A 142 3.35 18.74 18.36
N LYS A 143 4.09 18.15 17.40
CA LYS A 143 5.13 18.80 16.58
C LYS A 143 4.63 18.96 15.14
N SER A 144 4.82 20.15 14.58
CA SER A 144 4.61 20.36 13.14
C SER A 144 5.84 19.89 12.38
N VAL A 145 5.65 18.96 11.47
CA VAL A 145 6.66 18.51 10.52
C VAL A 145 6.17 18.84 9.11
N THR A 146 7.09 18.96 8.15
CA THR A 146 6.76 19.09 6.74
C THR A 146 7.11 17.80 6.01
N VAL A 147 6.17 17.25 5.25
CA VAL A 147 6.38 16.02 4.48
C VAL A 147 6.49 16.33 3.01
N LYS A 148 7.55 15.85 2.36
CA LYS A 148 7.76 15.92 0.92
C LYS A 148 7.93 14.54 0.34
N PHE A 149 7.52 14.39 -0.90
CA PHE A 149 7.77 13.18 -1.68
C PHE A 149 8.78 13.51 -2.78
N SER A 150 9.72 12.61 -3.00
CA SER A 150 10.64 12.60 -4.12
C SER A 150 10.57 11.22 -4.79
N GLU A 151 11.00 11.12 -6.03
CA GLU A 151 11.06 9.84 -6.74
C GLU A 151 12.53 9.53 -7.06
N ASN A 152 12.95 8.30 -6.77
CA ASN A 152 14.27 7.85 -7.19
C ASN A 152 14.23 7.56 -8.69
N ALA A 153 14.79 8.48 -9.48
CA ALA A 153 14.84 8.39 -10.95
C ALA A 153 15.85 7.33 -11.44
N THR A 154 15.86 6.11 -10.88
CA THR A 154 16.82 5.06 -11.25
C THR A 154 16.35 4.12 -12.35
N VAL A 155 15.15 4.30 -12.91
CA VAL A 155 14.79 3.66 -14.18
C VAL A 155 14.26 4.74 -15.10
N GLY A 156 15.20 5.45 -15.73
CA GLY A 156 14.89 6.29 -16.87
C GLY A 156 14.27 5.42 -17.96
N TYR A 157 12.96 5.56 -18.16
CA TYR A 157 12.29 5.06 -19.38
C TYR A 157 12.98 5.55 -20.67
N ALA A 158 13.83 6.58 -20.58
CA ALA A 158 14.69 7.06 -21.66
C ALA A 158 15.75 6.04 -22.11
N ASP A 159 16.30 5.20 -21.22
CA ASP A 159 17.36 4.24 -21.59
C ASP A 159 16.80 2.91 -22.13
N LEU A 160 15.55 2.59 -21.82
CA LEU A 160 14.86 1.40 -22.32
C LEU A 160 14.41 1.56 -23.78
N ASP A 161 14.02 2.77 -24.19
CA ASP A 161 13.55 3.02 -25.55
C ASP A 161 14.66 2.86 -26.58
N GLU A 162 15.84 3.47 -26.38
CA GLU A 162 16.92 3.47 -27.37
C GLU A 162 17.42 2.05 -27.68
N ARG A 163 17.64 1.21 -26.66
CA ARG A 163 18.09 -0.18 -26.87
C ARG A 163 17.04 -1.05 -27.52
N TYR A 164 15.77 -0.86 -27.17
CA TYR A 164 14.66 -1.61 -27.77
C TYR A 164 14.46 -1.23 -29.24
N TYR A 165 14.58 0.05 -29.58
CA TYR A 165 14.56 0.53 -30.96
C TYR A 165 15.78 0.07 -31.76
N GLU A 166 16.99 0.06 -31.17
CA GLU A 166 18.18 -0.49 -31.81
C GLU A 166 18.01 -2.00 -32.11
N GLU A 167 17.54 -2.79 -31.13
CA GLU A 167 17.27 -4.23 -31.34
C GLU A 167 16.22 -4.49 -32.42
N LEU A 168 15.12 -3.71 -32.44
CA LEU A 168 14.09 -3.80 -33.48
C LEU A 168 14.62 -3.41 -34.86
N SER A 169 15.47 -2.39 -34.94
CA SER A 169 16.05 -1.93 -36.22
C SER A 169 17.17 -2.84 -36.73
N ALA A 170 17.83 -3.58 -35.84
CA ALA A 170 18.87 -4.55 -36.18
C ALA A 170 18.30 -5.90 -36.64
N GLN A 171 16.99 -6.15 -36.45
CA GLN A 171 16.36 -7.33 -37.01
C GLN A 171 16.32 -7.23 -38.54
N PRO A 172 16.75 -8.28 -39.26
CA PRO A 172 16.64 -8.28 -40.71
C PRO A 172 15.16 -8.13 -41.09
N LEU A 173 14.89 -7.23 -42.04
CA LEU A 173 13.56 -7.05 -42.58
C LEU A 173 13.00 -8.43 -43.00
N PRO A 174 11.76 -8.75 -42.62
CA PRO A 174 11.16 -10.01 -43.02
C PRO A 174 11.20 -10.17 -44.55
N ASP A 175 11.57 -11.35 -45.03
CA ASP A 175 11.49 -11.67 -46.45
C ASP A 175 10.01 -11.87 -46.82
N PHE A 176 9.42 -10.79 -47.33
CA PHE A 176 8.01 -10.76 -47.72
C PHE A 176 7.68 -11.83 -48.78
N ASP A 177 8.63 -12.22 -49.63
CA ASP A 177 8.42 -13.26 -50.65
C ASP A 177 8.34 -14.67 -50.03
N GLU A 178 9.00 -14.89 -48.88
CA GLU A 178 8.88 -16.15 -48.13
C GLU A 178 7.58 -16.21 -47.33
N ILE A 179 7.16 -15.07 -46.77
CA ILE A 179 5.89 -14.94 -46.03
C ILE A 179 4.70 -15.16 -46.95
N ASP A 180 4.70 -14.56 -48.14
CA ASP A 180 3.61 -14.74 -49.12
C ASP A 180 3.54 -16.18 -49.63
N ARG A 181 4.69 -16.85 -49.84
CA ARG A 181 4.73 -18.28 -50.18
C ARG A 181 4.16 -19.16 -49.08
N LYS A 182 4.57 -18.96 -47.82
CA LYS A 182 4.03 -19.71 -46.67
C LYS A 182 2.54 -19.45 -46.45
N ALA A 183 2.09 -18.21 -46.62
CA ALA A 183 0.67 -17.86 -46.53
C ALA A 183 -0.16 -18.54 -47.64
N ALA A 184 0.36 -18.60 -48.87
CA ALA A 184 -0.28 -19.29 -49.99
C ALA A 184 -0.32 -20.82 -49.78
N GLU A 185 0.74 -21.42 -49.23
CA GLU A 185 0.78 -22.86 -48.88
C GLU A 185 -0.27 -23.21 -47.81
N HIS A 186 -0.34 -22.44 -46.70
CA HIS A 186 -1.36 -22.65 -45.67
C HIS A 186 -2.80 -22.44 -46.17
N ALA A 187 -3.02 -21.51 -47.10
CA ALA A 187 -4.33 -21.31 -47.75
C ALA A 187 -4.71 -22.45 -48.70
N SER A 188 -3.73 -23.20 -49.22
CA SER A 188 -3.95 -24.35 -50.11
C SER A 188 -4.22 -25.65 -49.34
N GLU A 189 -3.54 -25.88 -48.21
CA GLU A 189 -3.75 -27.05 -47.35
C GLU A 189 -5.16 -27.06 -46.72
N SER A 190 -5.67 -25.88 -46.37
CA SER A 190 -7.00 -25.71 -45.78
C SER A 190 -8.16 -25.99 -46.75
N LYS A 191 -7.92 -25.99 -48.08
CA LYS A 191 -8.93 -26.37 -49.09
C LYS A 191 -8.95 -27.88 -49.39
N SER A 192 -7.84 -28.59 -49.20
CA SER A 192 -7.74 -30.05 -49.42
C SER A 192 -8.52 -30.87 -48.38
N SER A 193 -8.64 -30.39 -47.14
CA SER A 193 -9.30 -31.10 -46.03
C SER A 193 -10.84 -31.08 -46.08
N ARG A 194 -11.47 -30.24 -46.92
CA ARG A 194 -12.94 -30.08 -46.98
C ARG A 194 -13.65 -30.98 -48.00
N GLY A 195 -12.93 -31.82 -48.73
CA GLY A 195 -13.45 -32.65 -49.85
C GLY A 195 -13.93 -34.07 -49.51
N LYS A 196 -13.79 -34.57 -48.27
CA LYS A 196 -14.26 -35.92 -47.89
C LYS A 196 -15.26 -35.87 -46.72
N LYS A 197 -16.52 -35.53 -47.00
CA LYS A 197 -17.65 -35.98 -46.17
C LYS A 197 -18.60 -36.82 -47.01
N SER A 198 -18.50 -38.12 -46.79
CA SER A 198 -19.30 -39.19 -47.37
C SER A 198 -20.79 -38.99 -47.09
N ARG A 199 -21.56 -39.21 -48.15
CA ARG A 199 -23.03 -39.23 -48.24
C ARG A 199 -23.62 -40.30 -47.30
N PRO A 200 -24.58 -39.99 -46.40
CA PRO A 200 -25.19 -41.01 -45.54
C PRO A 200 -26.25 -41.84 -46.30
N GLU A 201 -26.23 -43.17 -46.07
CA GLU A 201 -27.15 -44.15 -46.66
C GLU A 201 -28.61 -44.00 -46.16
N PRO A 202 -29.60 -44.41 -46.97
CA PRO A 202 -31.01 -44.33 -46.58
C PRO A 202 -31.39 -45.47 -45.63
N ARG A 203 -31.94 -45.12 -44.46
CA ARG A 203 -32.52 -46.08 -43.51
C ARG A 203 -33.78 -46.73 -44.10
N LYS A 204 -33.76 -48.07 -44.17
CA LYS A 204 -34.90 -48.95 -44.47
C LYS A 204 -36.01 -48.81 -43.42
N ARG A 205 -37.26 -48.86 -43.87
CA ARG A 205 -38.44 -49.19 -43.05
C ARG A 205 -38.81 -50.65 -43.30
#